data_AF-A0A501XAZ0-F1
#
_entry.id   AF-A0A501XAZ0-F1
#
_cell.length_a   1.000
_cell.length_b   1.000
_cell.length_c   1.000
_cell.angle_alpha   90.00
_cell.angle_beta   90.00
_cell.angle_gamma   90.00
#
_symmetry.space_group_name_H-M   'P 1'
#
loop_
_entity.id
_entity.type
_entity.pdbx_description
1 polymer ?
#
loop_
_entity_poly.entity_id
_entity_poly.type
_entity_poly.pdbx_seq_one_letter_code
_entity_poly.pdbx_strand_id
1 'polypeptide(L)'
;MKIEKVFIDFEAITNPFAKLLNIPSGTPYAYTLGLLSDKNQFKVKTFIVDFSKHHILSGIWNILKKKIINDIKTINKYIEMKNVVFVGHNPVLEHNCLKKLFPENKVEPLITATTVSLSKLTGKIFNEPYFVKTKKSITGFNNTFLNIALADRNGAIASFVGYWLYTKAIPKLRSNDKRKKYLLNLDKKMLLRELSRYSKDDVLKMIWIVEHPEETDQFLKEIFYKRELMKQLRNLNIDENLTIKELKEKIWTL
;
A
#
# COMPACT_ATOMS: atom_id res chain seq x y z
N MET A 1 8.48 21.85 21.93
CA MET A 1 8.61 20.39 21.75
C MET A 1 8.78 20.10 20.27
N LYS A 2 9.75 19.28 19.89
CA LYS A 2 9.97 18.91 18.48
C LYS A 2 8.97 17.82 18.09
N ILE A 3 8.17 18.08 17.06
CA ILE A 3 7.23 17.12 16.48
C ILE A 3 8.03 16.16 15.60
N GLU A 4 7.83 14.86 15.78
CA GLU A 4 8.56 13.82 15.05
C GLU A 4 7.62 13.13 14.08
N LYS A 5 7.88 13.30 12.77
CA LYS A 5 7.06 12.70 11.71
C LYS A 5 7.49 11.24 11.47
N VAL A 6 6.52 10.34 11.48
CA VAL A 6 6.71 8.92 11.15
C VAL A 6 5.84 8.60 9.94
N PHE A 7 6.47 8.39 8.79
CA PHE A 7 5.80 7.93 7.59
C PHE A 7 5.41 6.47 7.75
N ILE A 8 4.17 6.10 7.47
CA ILE A 8 3.69 4.74 7.68
C ILE A 8 2.62 4.36 6.67
N ASP A 9 2.68 3.11 6.21
CA ASP A 9 1.71 2.49 5.32
C ASP A 9 1.38 1.08 5.82
N PHE A 10 0.11 0.68 5.75
CA PHE A 10 -0.37 -0.63 6.20
C PHE A 10 -0.84 -1.50 5.04
N GLU A 11 -0.54 -2.80 5.16
CA GLU A 11 -1.21 -3.83 4.36
C GLU A 11 -2.29 -4.51 5.19
N ALA A 12 -3.46 -4.70 4.57
CA ALA A 12 -4.61 -5.29 5.23
C ALA A 12 -5.27 -6.38 4.40
N ILE A 13 -5.85 -7.35 5.11
CA ILE A 13 -6.72 -8.35 4.50
C ILE A 13 -8.10 -7.72 4.31
N THR A 14 -8.50 -7.60 3.05
CA THR A 14 -9.77 -6.97 2.64
C THR A 14 -10.72 -7.98 2.01
N ASN A 15 -11.96 -7.57 1.79
CA ASN A 15 -12.90 -8.40 1.06
C ASN A 15 -12.43 -8.63 -0.40
N PRO A 16 -12.66 -9.84 -0.95
CA PRO A 16 -13.47 -10.91 -0.37
C PRO A 16 -12.72 -11.88 0.55
N PHE A 17 -11.39 -11.75 0.69
CA PHE A 17 -10.60 -12.71 1.45
C PHE A 17 -10.86 -12.64 2.97
N ALA A 18 -11.10 -11.45 3.51
CA ALA A 18 -11.48 -11.27 4.91
C ALA A 18 -12.75 -12.08 5.27
N LYS A 19 -13.75 -12.08 4.38
CA LYS A 19 -14.99 -12.87 4.53
C LYS A 19 -14.74 -14.38 4.56
N LEU A 20 -13.75 -14.88 3.81
CA LEU A 20 -13.39 -16.31 3.85
C LEU A 20 -12.82 -16.68 5.22
N LEU A 21 -11.98 -15.81 5.78
CA LEU A 21 -11.31 -16.01 7.07
C LEU A 21 -12.19 -15.73 8.29
N ASN A 22 -13.37 -15.13 8.09
CA ASN A 22 -14.24 -14.65 9.16
C ASN A 22 -13.55 -13.60 10.05
N ILE A 23 -12.86 -12.64 9.42
CA ILE A 23 -12.25 -11.49 10.07
C ILE A 23 -12.80 -10.18 9.47
N PRO A 24 -12.75 -9.05 10.19
CA PRO A 24 -13.15 -7.76 9.64
C PRO A 24 -12.33 -7.39 8.39
N SER A 25 -13.00 -6.83 7.37
CA SER A 25 -12.29 -6.28 6.21
C SER A 25 -11.44 -5.09 6.66
N GLY A 26 -10.20 -5.02 6.16
CA GLY A 26 -9.24 -4.02 6.61
C GLY A 26 -8.47 -4.45 7.86
N THR A 27 -8.46 -5.74 8.21
CA THR A 27 -7.60 -6.24 9.30
C THR A 27 -6.13 -6.11 8.88
N PRO A 28 -5.32 -5.25 9.54
CA PRO A 28 -3.93 -5.06 9.17
C PRO A 28 -3.09 -6.28 9.53
N TYR A 29 -2.10 -6.56 8.71
CA TYR A 29 -1.17 -7.67 8.95
C TYR A 29 0.28 -7.36 8.61
N ALA A 30 0.53 -6.25 7.93
CA ALA A 30 1.87 -5.71 7.78
C ALA A 30 1.82 -4.19 7.88
N TYR A 31 2.96 -3.60 8.23
CA TYR A 31 3.21 -2.18 8.05
C TYR A 31 4.63 -1.98 7.57
N THR A 32 4.85 -0.86 6.90
CA THR A 32 6.19 -0.27 6.77
C THR A 32 6.17 1.12 7.38
N LEU A 33 7.19 1.46 8.16
CA LEU A 33 7.38 2.80 8.68
C LEU A 33 8.76 3.35 8.35
N GLY A 34 8.85 4.66 8.23
CA GLY A 34 10.06 5.41 7.92
C GLY A 34 10.15 6.70 8.71
N LEU A 35 11.34 7.03 9.19
CA LEU A 35 11.62 8.25 9.96
C LEU A 35 13.12 8.54 10.01
N LEU A 36 13.47 9.75 10.42
CA LEU A 36 14.86 10.16 10.63
C LEU A 36 15.45 9.46 11.86
N SER A 37 16.61 8.84 11.65
CA SER A 37 17.45 8.34 12.75
C SER A 37 18.10 9.47 13.54
N ASP A 38 18.75 9.11 14.65
CA ASP A 38 19.58 10.01 15.44
C ASP A 38 20.77 10.61 14.67
N LYS A 39 21.09 10.07 13.48
CA LYS A 39 22.10 10.58 12.55
C LYS A 39 21.52 11.40 11.39
N ASN A 40 20.26 11.83 11.48
CA ASN A 40 19.55 12.55 10.41
C ASN A 40 19.51 11.80 9.06
N GLN A 41 19.53 10.47 9.10
CA GLN A 41 19.34 9.63 7.92
C GLN A 41 17.99 8.93 8.01
N PHE A 42 17.22 8.95 6.92
CA PHE A 42 15.99 8.17 6.85
C PHE A 42 16.29 6.67 6.94
N LYS A 43 15.58 6.00 7.84
CA LYS A 43 15.58 4.54 7.94
C LYS A 43 14.15 4.05 7.82
N VAL A 44 14.00 2.90 7.18
CA VAL A 44 12.71 2.25 6.95
C VAL A 44 12.73 0.86 7.55
N LYS A 45 11.63 0.47 8.17
CA LYS A 45 11.41 -0.87 8.70
C LYS A 45 10.05 -1.40 8.27
N THR A 46 10.05 -2.63 7.78
CA THR A 46 8.84 -3.39 7.45
C THR A 46 8.64 -4.49 8.48
N PHE A 47 7.41 -4.65 8.94
CA PHE A 47 7.00 -5.75 9.80
C PHE A 47 5.81 -6.46 9.17
N ILE A 48 5.85 -7.79 9.17
CA ILE A 48 4.76 -8.66 8.73
C ILE A 48 4.43 -9.59 9.89
N VAL A 49 3.15 -9.68 10.24
CA VAL A 49 2.65 -10.51 11.33
C VAL A 49 2.93 -11.99 11.03
N ASP A 50 3.55 -12.67 11.99
CA ASP A 50 3.63 -14.13 11.97
C ASP A 50 2.34 -14.72 12.55
N PHE A 51 1.41 -15.07 11.66
CA PHE A 51 0.11 -15.62 12.06
C PHE A 51 0.22 -16.96 12.78
N SER A 52 1.33 -17.70 12.67
CA SER A 52 1.52 -18.92 13.46
C SER A 52 1.58 -18.63 14.96
N LYS A 53 1.99 -17.40 15.33
CA LYS A 53 2.07 -16.90 16.70
C LYS A 53 0.90 -15.99 17.06
N HIS A 54 0.36 -15.26 16.09
CA HIS A 54 -0.63 -14.21 16.31
C HIS A 54 -1.78 -14.28 15.31
N HIS A 55 -2.62 -15.32 15.37
CA HIS A 55 -3.78 -15.46 14.47
C HIS A 55 -5.06 -14.83 15.01
N ILE A 56 -5.17 -14.56 16.31
CA ILE A 56 -6.35 -13.93 16.92
C ILE A 56 -6.27 -12.40 16.73
N LEU A 57 -7.41 -11.76 16.44
CA LEU A 57 -7.49 -10.33 16.15
C LEU A 57 -6.85 -9.45 17.24
N SER A 58 -7.14 -9.69 18.51
CA SER A 58 -6.51 -8.97 19.63
C SER A 58 -4.99 -9.15 19.65
N GLY A 59 -4.51 -10.37 19.38
CA GLY A 59 -3.08 -10.67 19.25
C GLY A 59 -2.41 -9.91 18.12
N ILE A 60 -3.08 -9.78 16.97
CA ILE A 60 -2.62 -9.00 15.81
C ILE A 60 -2.46 -7.52 16.21
N TRP A 61 -3.48 -6.90 16.81
CA TRP A 61 -3.39 -5.50 17.23
C TRP A 61 -2.29 -5.27 18.28
N ASN A 62 -2.17 -6.17 19.25
CA ASN A 62 -1.16 -6.08 20.31
C ASN A 62 0.26 -6.17 19.75
N ILE A 63 0.52 -7.12 18.83
CA ILE A 63 1.86 -7.27 18.25
C ILE A 63 2.22 -6.09 17.34
N LEU A 64 1.25 -5.56 16.56
CA LEU A 64 1.45 -4.36 15.74
C LEU A 64 1.83 -3.16 16.62
N LYS A 65 1.07 -2.89 17.70
CA LYS A 65 1.37 -1.81 18.65
C LYS A 65 2.79 -1.92 19.19
N LYS A 66 3.14 -3.10 19.71
CA LYS A 66 4.45 -3.37 20.31
C LYS A 66 5.58 -3.17 19.31
N LYS A 67 5.39 -3.65 18.08
CA LYS A 67 6.41 -3.59 17.03
C LYS A 67 6.62 -2.18 16.50
N ILE A 68 5.55 -1.40 16.29
CA ILE A 68 5.67 -0.01 15.85
C ILE A 68 6.50 0.81 16.86
N ILE A 69 6.17 0.71 18.16
CA ILE A 69 6.93 1.41 19.21
C ILE A 69 8.40 0.98 19.20
N ASN A 70 8.65 -0.32 19.14
CA ASN A 70 10.00 -0.87 19.13
C ASN A 70 10.80 -0.41 17.89
N ASP A 71 10.16 -0.38 16.73
CA ASP A 71 10.82 -0.02 15.47
C ASP A 71 11.14 1.47 15.40
N ILE A 72 10.23 2.33 15.85
CA ILE A 72 10.50 3.77 16.04
C ILE A 72 11.70 3.96 16.96
N LYS A 73 11.69 3.32 18.14
CA LYS A 73 12.80 3.41 19.11
C LYS A 73 14.11 2.80 18.62
N THR A 74 14.05 1.79 17.76
CA THR A 74 15.25 1.21 17.14
C THR A 74 15.87 2.18 16.13
N ILE A 75 15.04 2.89 15.36
CA ILE A 75 15.53 3.86 14.37
C ILE A 75 16.04 5.12 15.06
N ASN A 76 15.31 5.62 16.06
CA ASN A 76 15.68 6.78 16.84
C ASN A 76 15.20 6.62 18.31
N LYS A 77 16.15 6.31 19.19
CA LYS A 77 15.87 6.03 20.62
C LYS A 77 15.30 7.23 21.39
N TYR A 78 15.54 8.44 20.90
CA TYR A 78 15.16 9.69 21.58
C TYR A 78 13.70 10.10 21.33
N ILE A 79 13.01 9.48 20.35
CA ILE A 79 11.63 9.84 20.02
C ILE A 79 10.67 9.39 21.11
N GLU A 80 9.93 10.31 21.71
CA GLU A 80 8.84 9.98 22.62
C GLU A 80 7.55 9.75 21.86
N MET A 81 6.84 8.64 22.13
CA MET A 81 5.63 8.28 21.39
C MET A 81 4.54 9.35 21.44
N LYS A 82 4.43 10.11 22.54
CA LYS A 82 3.46 11.22 22.66
C LYS A 82 3.69 12.37 21.66
N ASN A 83 4.91 12.50 21.13
CA ASN A 83 5.28 13.58 20.20
C ASN A 83 5.26 13.12 18.73
N VAL A 84 4.87 11.86 18.48
CA VAL A 84 4.84 11.29 17.13
C VAL A 84 3.58 11.76 16.40
N VAL A 85 3.79 12.24 15.17
CA VAL A 85 2.73 12.46 14.18
C VAL A 85 2.93 11.43 13.08
N PHE A 86 1.93 10.58 12.87
CA PHE A 86 1.96 9.62 11.79
C PHE A 86 1.53 10.28 10.48
N VAL A 87 2.25 9.99 9.40
CA VAL A 87 2.01 10.55 8.08
C VAL A 87 1.80 9.41 7.09
N GLY A 88 0.70 9.45 6.35
CA GLY A 88 0.41 8.51 5.25
C GLY A 88 -0.07 9.26 4.02
N HIS A 89 0.07 8.69 2.82
CA HIS A 89 -0.27 9.41 1.58
C HIS A 89 -1.75 9.76 1.45
N ASN A 90 -2.63 8.76 1.61
CA ASN A 90 -4.07 8.94 1.71
C ASN A 90 -4.59 8.08 2.87
N PRO A 91 -4.44 8.57 4.12
CA PRO A 91 -4.29 7.72 5.29
C PRO A 91 -5.62 7.18 5.82
N VAL A 92 -6.55 6.70 4.99
CA VAL A 92 -7.84 6.18 5.49
C VAL A 92 -7.64 4.89 6.30
N LEU A 93 -6.87 3.94 5.76
CA LEU A 93 -6.53 2.70 6.46
C LEU A 93 -5.62 2.98 7.66
N GLU A 94 -4.62 3.84 7.46
CA GLU A 94 -3.65 4.27 8.46
C GLU A 94 -4.38 4.94 9.62
N HIS A 95 -5.31 5.86 9.35
CA HIS A 95 -6.10 6.52 10.38
C HIS A 95 -6.89 5.51 11.20
N ASN A 96 -7.60 4.58 10.56
CA ASN A 96 -8.37 3.55 11.25
C ASN A 96 -7.47 2.64 12.12
N CYS A 97 -6.32 2.22 11.59
CA CYS A 97 -5.39 1.36 12.32
C CYS A 97 -4.71 2.10 13.47
N LEU A 98 -4.20 3.30 13.21
CA LEU A 98 -3.43 4.07 14.16
C LEU A 98 -4.30 4.67 15.26
N LYS A 99 -5.53 5.10 14.98
CA LYS A 99 -6.44 5.55 16.04
C LYS A 99 -6.83 4.43 16.99
N LYS A 100 -6.84 3.19 16.52
CA LYS A 100 -7.02 2.02 17.40
C LYS A 100 -5.77 1.71 18.25
N LEU A 101 -4.57 1.87 17.68
CA LEU A 101 -3.31 1.54 18.34
C LEU A 101 -2.80 2.66 19.28
N PHE A 102 -2.98 3.91 18.85
CA PHE A 102 -2.44 5.15 19.39
C PHE A 102 -3.50 6.29 19.32
N PRO A 103 -4.55 6.25 20.17
CA PRO A 103 -5.70 7.16 20.08
C PRO A 103 -5.32 8.65 20.09
N GLU A 104 -4.35 9.01 20.94
CA GLU A 104 -3.90 10.38 21.17
C GLU A 104 -2.98 10.93 20.06
N ASN A 105 -2.39 10.05 19.25
CA ASN A 105 -1.46 10.48 18.20
C ASN A 105 -2.22 11.05 16.99
N LYS A 106 -1.66 12.09 16.39
CA LYS A 106 -2.19 12.65 15.14
C LYS A 106 -1.83 11.74 13.96
N VAL A 107 -2.73 11.72 12.97
CA VAL A 107 -2.53 11.07 11.68
C VAL A 107 -2.82 12.11 10.61
N GLU A 108 -1.84 12.44 9.80
CA GLU A 108 -1.90 13.50 8.81
C GLU A 108 -1.65 12.96 7.39
N PRO A 109 -2.31 13.52 6.37
CA PRO A 109 -1.98 13.20 4.99
C PRO A 109 -0.60 13.76 4.62
N LEU A 110 0.13 13.06 3.75
CA LEU A 110 1.43 13.49 3.24
C LEU A 110 1.34 14.83 2.50
N ILE A 111 0.32 14.95 1.66
CA ILE A 111 0.03 16.16 0.88
C ILE A 111 -1.46 16.46 1.04
N THR A 112 -1.78 17.68 1.46
CA THR A 112 -3.14 18.17 1.55
C THR A 112 -3.82 18.21 0.17
N ALA A 113 -5.02 17.63 0.08
CA ALA A 113 -5.94 17.75 -1.06
C ALA A 113 -5.50 17.15 -2.41
N THR A 114 -4.73 16.04 -2.43
CA THR A 114 -4.42 15.35 -3.71
C THR A 114 -5.19 14.04 -3.88
N THR A 115 -5.87 13.90 -5.03
CA THR A 115 -6.47 12.62 -5.50
C THR A 115 -5.50 11.81 -6.38
N VAL A 116 -4.21 12.14 -6.32
CA VAL A 116 -3.16 11.50 -7.11
C VAL A 116 -2.58 10.36 -6.28
N SER A 117 -2.48 9.15 -6.83
CA SER A 117 -1.86 8.02 -6.14
C SER A 117 -0.34 8.16 -6.13
N LEU A 118 0.35 7.68 -5.08
CA LEU A 118 1.83 7.68 -4.99
C LEU A 118 2.50 7.17 -6.26
N SER A 119 2.10 5.99 -6.74
CA SER A 119 2.70 5.37 -7.93
C SER A 119 2.53 6.20 -9.22
N LYS A 120 1.53 7.09 -9.29
CA LYS A 120 1.40 8.03 -10.42
C LYS A 120 2.33 9.22 -10.26
N LEU A 121 2.41 9.75 -9.04
CA LEU A 121 3.25 10.90 -8.72
C LEU A 121 4.74 10.59 -8.84
N THR A 122 5.15 9.40 -8.40
CA THR A 122 6.56 9.01 -8.34
C THR A 122 6.96 8.00 -9.42
N GLY A 123 6.06 7.69 -10.37
CA GLY A 123 6.25 6.62 -11.37
C GLY A 123 7.45 6.81 -12.31
N LYS A 124 8.00 8.04 -12.42
CA LYS A 124 9.24 8.30 -13.16
C LYS A 124 10.49 7.76 -12.43
N ILE A 125 10.43 7.68 -11.10
CA ILE A 125 11.52 7.22 -10.23
C ILE A 125 11.30 5.76 -9.79
N PHE A 126 10.06 5.44 -9.43
CA PHE A 126 9.66 4.14 -8.90
C PHE A 126 8.82 3.39 -9.93
N ASN A 127 9.48 2.63 -10.80
CA ASN A 127 8.86 1.95 -11.95
C ASN A 127 9.01 0.42 -11.93
N GLU A 128 9.55 -0.14 -10.84
CA GLU A 128 9.80 -1.56 -10.76
C GLU A 128 8.50 -2.36 -10.64
N PRO A 129 8.37 -3.50 -11.35
CA PRO A 129 7.20 -4.35 -11.25
C PRO A 129 7.17 -5.10 -9.91
N TYR A 130 6.02 -5.08 -9.24
CA TYR A 130 5.79 -5.85 -8.01
C TYR A 130 5.12 -7.20 -8.28
N PHE A 131 5.32 -8.12 -7.34
CA PHE A 131 4.65 -9.43 -7.29
C PHE A 131 4.84 -10.29 -8.55
N VAL A 132 5.95 -10.13 -9.28
CA VAL A 132 6.19 -10.81 -10.57
C VAL A 132 6.03 -12.34 -10.45
N LYS A 133 6.57 -12.95 -9.40
CA LYS A 133 6.48 -14.40 -9.20
C LYS A 133 5.11 -14.80 -8.68
N THR A 134 4.54 -14.04 -7.75
CA THR A 134 3.18 -14.27 -7.25
C THR A 134 2.14 -14.21 -8.36
N LYS A 135 2.22 -13.23 -9.26
CA LYS A 135 1.36 -13.10 -10.45
C LYS A 135 1.44 -14.33 -11.34
N LYS A 136 2.65 -14.80 -11.65
CA LYS A 136 2.86 -16.04 -12.43
C LYS A 136 2.18 -17.25 -11.77
N SER A 137 2.30 -17.39 -10.45
CA SER A 137 1.63 -18.48 -9.72
C SER A 137 0.11 -18.37 -9.70
N ILE A 138 -0.44 -17.15 -9.63
CA ILE A 138 -1.89 -16.92 -9.72
C ILE A 138 -2.40 -17.30 -11.11
N THR A 139 -1.75 -16.83 -12.18
CA THR A 139 -2.11 -17.16 -13.56
C THR A 139 -2.06 -18.67 -13.80
N GLY A 140 -1.01 -19.35 -13.32
CA GLY A 140 -0.86 -20.80 -13.45
C GLY A 140 -1.90 -21.63 -12.67
N PHE A 141 -2.57 -21.05 -11.66
CA PHE A 141 -3.65 -21.72 -10.94
C PHE A 141 -4.97 -21.79 -11.73
N ASN A 142 -5.05 -21.06 -12.85
CA ASN A 142 -6.19 -21.05 -13.78
C ASN A 142 -7.57 -20.84 -13.11
N ASN A 143 -7.63 -19.96 -12.10
CA ASN A 143 -8.87 -19.60 -11.44
C ASN A 143 -9.38 -18.24 -11.96
N THR A 144 -10.51 -18.25 -12.66
CA THR A 144 -11.10 -17.05 -13.29
C THR A 144 -11.31 -15.92 -12.31
N PHE A 145 -11.81 -16.22 -11.10
CA PHE A 145 -12.02 -15.20 -10.07
C PHE A 145 -10.70 -14.56 -9.65
N LEU A 146 -9.67 -15.34 -9.33
CA LEU A 146 -8.37 -14.79 -8.91
C LEU A 146 -7.69 -14.01 -10.04
N ASN A 147 -7.74 -14.51 -11.28
CA ASN A 147 -7.17 -13.81 -12.42
C ASN A 147 -7.82 -12.44 -12.63
N ILE A 148 -9.15 -12.35 -12.59
CA ILE A 148 -9.88 -11.08 -12.75
C ILE A 148 -9.66 -10.16 -11.54
N ALA A 149 -9.72 -10.70 -10.32
CA ALA A 149 -9.66 -9.91 -9.10
C ALA A 149 -8.24 -9.39 -8.79
N LEU A 150 -7.20 -10.13 -9.17
CA LEU A 150 -5.81 -9.88 -8.74
C LEU A 150 -4.88 -9.37 -9.84
N ALA A 151 -5.11 -9.69 -11.12
CA ALA A 151 -4.18 -9.48 -12.26
C ALA A 151 -3.13 -8.36 -12.05
N ASP A 152 -3.55 -7.10 -12.21
CA ASP A 152 -2.67 -5.92 -12.16
C ASP A 152 -2.88 -5.06 -10.91
N ARG A 153 -3.70 -5.54 -9.96
CA ARG A 153 -4.07 -4.79 -8.76
C ARG A 153 -3.13 -5.17 -7.63
N ASN A 154 -1.97 -4.52 -7.55
CA ASN A 154 -0.94 -4.85 -6.54
C ASN A 154 -1.48 -4.82 -5.09
N GLY A 155 -2.35 -3.85 -4.75
CA GLY A 155 -3.01 -3.84 -3.43
C GLY A 155 -3.98 -5.02 -3.20
N ALA A 156 -4.63 -5.53 -4.25
CA ALA A 156 -5.43 -6.75 -4.15
C ALA A 156 -4.54 -7.99 -3.98
N ILE A 157 -3.37 -8.02 -4.63
CA ILE A 157 -2.36 -9.07 -4.43
C ILE A 157 -1.83 -9.03 -3.00
N ALA A 158 -1.51 -7.87 -2.45
CA ALA A 158 -1.10 -7.73 -1.05
C ALA A 158 -2.18 -8.31 -0.10
N SER A 159 -3.44 -7.91 -0.27
CA SER A 159 -4.58 -8.48 0.48
C SER A 159 -4.67 -10.02 0.35
N PHE A 160 -4.47 -10.56 -0.87
CA PHE A 160 -4.38 -12.00 -1.10
C PHE A 160 -3.21 -12.66 -0.36
N VAL A 161 -2.03 -12.03 -0.34
CA VAL A 161 -0.86 -12.52 0.41
C VAL A 161 -1.17 -12.61 1.90
N GLY A 162 -1.82 -11.59 2.47
CA GLY A 162 -2.28 -11.61 3.86
C GLY A 162 -3.22 -12.80 4.13
N TYR A 163 -4.17 -13.04 3.23
CA TYR A 163 -5.05 -14.22 3.30
C TYR A 163 -4.28 -15.54 3.23
N TRP A 164 -3.32 -15.63 2.31
CA TRP A 164 -2.53 -16.84 2.12
C TRP A 164 -1.70 -17.15 3.37
N LEU A 165 -1.03 -16.14 3.93
CA LEU A 165 -0.24 -16.25 5.15
C LEU A 165 -1.12 -16.66 6.34
N TYR A 166 -2.29 -16.04 6.48
CA TYR A 166 -3.22 -16.36 7.56
C TYR A 166 -3.72 -17.80 7.44
N THR A 167 -4.20 -18.19 6.27
CA THR A 167 -4.74 -19.54 6.03
C THR A 167 -3.69 -20.63 6.25
N LYS A 168 -2.46 -20.42 5.76
CA LYS A 168 -1.35 -21.38 5.97
C LYS A 168 -0.97 -21.55 7.44
N ALA A 169 -1.20 -20.54 8.28
CA ALA A 169 -0.87 -20.59 9.70
C ALA A 169 -1.90 -21.35 10.54
N ILE A 170 -3.12 -21.58 10.04
CA ILE A 170 -4.15 -22.30 10.80
C ILE A 170 -3.86 -23.82 10.75
N PRO A 171 -3.61 -24.47 11.90
CA PRO A 171 -3.37 -25.91 11.93
C PRO A 171 -4.66 -26.68 11.62
N LYS A 172 -4.50 -27.86 11.00
CA LYS A 172 -5.56 -28.89 10.86
C LYS A 172 -6.87 -28.41 10.20
N LEU A 173 -6.79 -27.50 9.23
CA LEU A 173 -7.95 -27.17 8.39
C LEU A 173 -8.46 -28.43 7.67
N ARG A 174 -9.78 -28.67 7.68
CA ARG A 174 -10.43 -29.76 6.93
C ARG A 174 -10.20 -29.62 5.43
N SER A 175 -10.31 -30.70 4.66
CA SER A 175 -10.13 -30.68 3.20
C SER A 175 -11.11 -29.74 2.50
N ASN A 176 -12.36 -29.73 2.94
CA ASN A 176 -13.47 -28.92 2.39
C ASN A 176 -13.63 -27.53 3.06
N ASP A 177 -12.65 -27.07 3.83
CA ASP A 177 -12.77 -25.78 4.52
C ASP A 177 -12.80 -24.61 3.53
N LYS A 178 -13.82 -23.75 3.62
CA LYS A 178 -13.98 -22.58 2.73
C LYS A 178 -12.75 -21.67 2.69
N ARG A 179 -11.96 -21.63 3.78
CA ARG A 179 -10.72 -20.83 3.87
C ARG A 179 -9.64 -21.34 2.93
N LYS A 180 -9.73 -22.59 2.43
CA LYS A 180 -8.80 -23.14 1.45
C LYS A 180 -9.16 -22.84 0.00
N LYS A 181 -10.31 -22.19 -0.26
CA LYS A 181 -10.86 -21.99 -1.62
C LYS A 181 -9.83 -21.46 -2.63
N TYR A 182 -8.96 -20.56 -2.18
CA TYR A 182 -7.92 -19.93 -3.01
C TYR A 182 -6.50 -20.22 -2.50
N LEU A 183 -6.31 -21.30 -1.74
CA LEU A 183 -5.02 -21.64 -1.16
C LEU A 183 -4.15 -22.39 -2.17
N LEU A 184 -3.40 -21.66 -2.99
CA LEU A 184 -2.40 -22.22 -3.89
C LEU A 184 -1.09 -22.59 -3.18
N ASN A 185 -0.27 -23.44 -3.82
CA ASN A 185 1.06 -23.75 -3.33
C ASN A 185 2.04 -22.62 -3.71
N LEU A 186 2.50 -21.87 -2.71
CA LEU A 186 3.42 -20.74 -2.88
C LEU A 186 4.61 -20.89 -1.94
N ASP A 187 5.76 -20.41 -2.37
CA ASP A 187 6.93 -20.25 -1.50
C ASP A 187 6.71 -19.05 -0.56
N LYS A 188 6.57 -19.33 0.74
CA LYS A 188 6.40 -18.31 1.80
C LYS A 188 7.55 -17.29 1.80
N LYS A 189 8.80 -17.71 1.62
CA LYS A 189 9.97 -16.82 1.65
C LYS A 189 9.96 -15.88 0.43
N MET A 190 9.57 -16.40 -0.73
CA MET A 190 9.36 -15.57 -1.92
C MET A 190 8.25 -14.54 -1.69
N LEU A 191 7.09 -14.95 -1.18
CA LEU A 191 5.96 -14.05 -0.90
C LEU A 191 6.33 -12.93 0.07
N LEU A 192 6.96 -13.27 1.19
CA LEU A 192 7.36 -12.28 2.18
C LEU A 192 8.33 -11.26 1.60
N ARG A 193 9.21 -11.67 0.68
CA ARG A 193 10.16 -10.78 0.01
C ARG A 193 9.48 -9.85 -0.99
N GLU A 194 8.56 -10.36 -1.81
CA GLU A 194 7.81 -9.51 -2.76
C GLU A 194 6.91 -8.51 -2.00
N LEU A 195 6.21 -8.97 -0.95
CA LEU A 195 5.42 -8.10 -0.09
C LEU A 195 6.28 -7.03 0.59
N SER A 196 7.40 -7.44 1.19
CA SER A 196 8.31 -6.48 1.87
C SER A 196 8.84 -5.42 0.91
N ARG A 197 9.17 -5.80 -0.34
CA ARG A 197 9.61 -4.83 -1.35
C ARG A 197 8.50 -3.85 -1.69
N TYR A 198 7.30 -4.35 -1.98
CA TYR A 198 6.13 -3.54 -2.31
C TYR A 198 5.82 -2.52 -1.20
N SER A 199 5.61 -2.99 0.03
CA SER A 199 5.24 -2.12 1.15
C SER A 199 6.36 -1.17 1.56
N LYS A 200 7.63 -1.57 1.42
CA LYS A 200 8.77 -0.68 1.66
C LYS A 200 8.80 0.46 0.65
N ASP A 201 8.50 0.16 -0.61
CA ASP A 201 8.56 1.13 -1.69
C ASP A 201 7.54 2.26 -1.50
N ASP A 202 6.34 1.97 -0.99
CA ASP A 202 5.34 3.00 -0.73
C ASP A 202 5.81 4.02 0.33
N VAL A 203 6.51 3.58 1.38
CA VAL A 203 7.12 4.50 2.35
C VAL A 203 8.31 5.26 1.77
N LEU A 204 9.14 4.61 0.93
CA LEU A 204 10.24 5.29 0.25
C LEU A 204 9.73 6.38 -0.70
N LYS A 205 8.60 6.16 -1.39
CA LYS A 205 7.94 7.20 -2.20
C LYS A 205 7.50 8.38 -1.34
N MET A 206 6.92 8.12 -0.16
CA MET A 206 6.53 9.19 0.77
C MET A 206 7.73 10.01 1.26
N ILE A 207 8.84 9.34 1.59
CA ILE A 207 10.09 10.00 1.98
C ILE A 207 10.63 10.83 0.80
N TRP A 208 10.70 10.24 -0.39
CA TRP A 208 11.21 10.91 -1.60
C TRP A 208 10.44 12.21 -1.89
N ILE A 209 9.11 12.18 -1.78
CA ILE A 209 8.24 13.35 -1.94
C ILE A 209 8.63 14.49 -0.99
N VAL A 210 8.94 14.15 0.27
CA VAL A 210 9.31 15.16 1.28
C VAL A 210 10.72 15.67 1.08
N GLU A 211 11.62 14.84 0.55
CA GLU A 211 13.00 15.24 0.23
C GLU A 211 13.11 16.05 -1.07
N HIS A 212 12.13 15.95 -1.97
CA HIS A 212 12.13 16.58 -3.31
C HIS A 212 10.84 17.39 -3.55
N PRO A 213 10.60 18.46 -2.77
CA PRO A 213 9.35 19.22 -2.86
C PRO A 213 9.18 19.94 -4.21
N GLU A 214 10.25 20.46 -4.80
CA GLU A 214 10.20 21.19 -6.07
C GLU A 214 9.82 20.27 -7.24
N GLU A 215 10.45 19.09 -7.34
CA GLU A 215 10.12 18.08 -8.33
C GLU A 215 8.71 17.52 -8.12
N THR A 216 8.30 17.35 -6.86
CA THR A 216 6.94 16.92 -6.52
C THR A 216 5.91 17.91 -7.05
N ASP A 217 6.11 19.21 -6.82
CA ASP A 217 5.22 20.26 -7.31
C ASP A 217 5.16 20.30 -8.84
N GLN A 218 6.32 20.12 -9.50
CA GLN A 218 6.38 20.02 -10.96
C GLN A 218 5.58 18.82 -11.48
N PHE A 219 5.74 17.64 -10.88
CA PHE A 219 5.00 16.45 -11.29
C PHE A 219 3.51 16.55 -11.01
N LEU A 220 3.12 17.17 -9.89
CA LEU A 220 1.71 17.46 -9.61
C LEU A 220 1.11 18.33 -10.72
N LYS A 221 1.78 19.44 -11.09
CA LYS A 221 1.35 20.31 -12.20
C LYS A 221 1.22 19.52 -13.49
N GLU A 222 2.22 18.74 -13.86
CA GLU A 222 2.19 17.91 -15.08
C GLU A 222 1.01 16.92 -15.08
N ILE A 223 0.74 16.27 -13.95
CA ILE A 223 -0.40 15.34 -13.79
C ILE A 223 -1.73 16.09 -13.94
N PHE A 224 -1.87 17.28 -13.36
CA PHE A 224 -3.08 18.08 -13.49
C PHE A 224 -3.30 18.55 -14.93
N TYR A 225 -2.25 19.03 -15.62
CA TYR A 225 -2.33 19.40 -17.03
C TYR A 225 -2.74 18.22 -17.91
N LYS A 226 -2.14 17.04 -17.70
CA LYS A 226 -2.52 15.82 -18.44
C LYS A 226 -3.98 15.42 -18.17
N ARG A 227 -4.44 15.50 -16.92
CA ARG A 227 -5.85 15.21 -16.58
C ARG A 227 -6.82 16.15 -17.28
N GLU A 228 -6.51 17.45 -17.31
CA GLU A 228 -7.37 18.43 -17.98
C GLU A 228 -7.34 18.25 -19.50
N LEU A 229 -6.17 18.00 -20.10
CA LEU A 229 -6.07 17.68 -21.52
C LEU A 229 -6.90 16.44 -21.88
N MET A 230 -6.80 15.35 -21.11
CA MET A 230 -7.60 14.15 -21.35
C MET A 230 -9.11 14.41 -21.24
N LYS A 231 -9.53 15.32 -20.37
CA LYS A 231 -10.93 15.75 -20.26
C LYS A 231 -11.36 16.55 -21.48
N GLN A 232 -10.52 17.47 -21.96
CA GLN A 232 -10.76 18.25 -23.18
C GLN A 232 -10.86 17.34 -24.42
N LEU A 233 -9.93 16.40 -24.58
CA LEU A 233 -9.95 15.41 -25.68
C LEU A 233 -11.25 14.61 -25.69
N ARG A 234 -11.71 14.14 -24.52
CA ARG A 234 -12.99 13.44 -24.39
C ARG A 234 -14.17 14.32 -24.77
N ASN A 235 -14.20 15.58 -24.33
CA ASN A 235 -15.28 16.50 -24.63
C ASN A 235 -15.39 16.81 -26.15
N LEU A 236 -14.26 16.80 -26.86
CA LEU A 236 -14.20 17.02 -28.31
C LEU A 236 -14.45 15.73 -29.13
N ASN A 237 -14.76 14.61 -28.46
CA ASN A 237 -14.85 13.28 -29.06
C ASN A 237 -13.62 12.99 -29.92
N ILE A 238 -12.43 13.24 -29.36
CA ILE A 238 -11.15 12.90 -29.99
C ILE A 238 -10.80 11.47 -29.56
N ASP A 239 -10.73 10.56 -30.53
CA ASP A 239 -10.33 9.16 -30.34
C ASP A 239 -9.05 8.80 -31.11
N GLU A 240 -8.58 7.56 -30.90
CA GLU A 240 -7.33 7.02 -31.43
C GLU A 240 -7.33 6.83 -32.96
N ASN A 241 -8.49 6.92 -33.61
CA ASN A 241 -8.66 6.67 -35.03
C ASN A 241 -8.69 7.97 -35.87
N LEU A 242 -8.67 9.14 -35.23
CA LEU A 242 -8.69 10.42 -35.93
C LEU A 242 -7.36 10.73 -36.61
N THR A 243 -7.43 11.18 -37.85
CA THR A 243 -6.30 11.72 -38.59
C THR A 243 -5.89 13.09 -38.04
N ILE A 244 -4.63 13.48 -38.24
CA ILE A 244 -4.11 14.80 -37.83
C ILE A 244 -4.96 15.95 -38.41
N LYS A 245 -5.56 15.77 -39.60
CA LYS A 245 -6.42 16.75 -40.25
C LYS A 245 -7.74 16.93 -39.48
N GLU A 246 -8.43 15.84 -39.14
CA GLU A 246 -9.68 15.87 -38.37
C GLU A 246 -9.47 16.41 -36.95
N LEU A 247 -8.31 16.12 -36.37
CA LEU A 247 -7.89 16.65 -35.08
C LEU A 247 -7.73 18.17 -35.12
N LYS A 248 -7.10 18.71 -36.18
CA LYS A 248 -7.01 20.16 -36.41
C LYS A 248 -8.38 20.79 -36.63
N GLU A 249 -9.22 20.19 -37.48
CA GLU A 249 -10.57 20.71 -37.72
C GLU A 249 -11.41 20.77 -36.44
N LYS A 250 -11.41 19.72 -35.61
CA LYS A 250 -12.12 19.67 -34.32
C LYS A 250 -11.62 20.68 -33.27
N ILE A 251 -10.35 21.09 -33.35
CA ILE A 251 -9.79 22.11 -32.45
C ILE A 251 -10.25 23.52 -32.86
N TRP A 252 -10.44 23.77 -34.16
CA TRP A 252 -10.74 25.09 -34.71
C TRP A 252 -12.21 25.33 -35.05
N THR A 253 -13.08 24.31 -35.02
CA THR A 253 -14.53 24.43 -35.26
C THR A 253 -15.35 24.81 -34.01
N LEU A 254 -14.69 25.33 -32.98
CA LEU A 254 -15.33 25.96 -31.81
C LEU A 254 -15.84 27.37 -32.12
#